data_AF-A0A379B3B8-F1
#
_entry.id   AF-A0A379B3B8-F1
#
_cell.length_a   1.000
_cell.length_b   1.000
_cell.length_c   1.000
_cell.angle_alpha   90.00
_cell.angle_beta   90.00
_cell.angle_gamma   90.00
#
_symmetry.space_group_name_H-M   'P 1'
#
loop_
_entity.id
_entity.type
_entity.pdbx_description
1 polymer ?
#
loop_
_entity_poly.entity_id
_entity_poly.type
_entity_poly.pdbx_seq_one_letter_code
_entity_poly.pdbx_strand_id
1 'polypeptide(L)'
;MQLAITREDMGIRLVEERTRLGYSQANFAHQTEVNRETLRLNELGRSGISAEFLGRAAQLGVDVQYIITGIHSKNIEEFNSPSNKIEGNSNNVIYGDNGIINSGTINNIKTEKYTTKTKAIVEPNEIHISEETARALQDLVKEIVELEEKVKKSPKSYQAVWSSLNKHCGVATYRLIPVEKTSKAITYLRKWIGRLSSSKSAPKKVGNTWRSKKYAYIKINTKGLEDWLSEHLQSKYAVGSITELSDDQLQKVYQSVATKKRSIQK
;
A
#
# COMPACT_ATOMS: atom_id res chain seq x y z
N MET A 1 -38.23 -22.56 -27.62
CA MET A 1 -38.52 -21.16 -27.28
C MET A 1 -38.76 -21.09 -25.78
N GLN A 2 -37.73 -20.68 -25.02
CA GLN A 2 -37.85 -20.35 -23.59
C GLN A 2 -36.61 -19.53 -23.22
N LEU A 3 -36.64 -18.22 -23.47
CA LEU A 3 -35.64 -17.30 -22.93
C LEU A 3 -36.06 -17.03 -21.49
N ALA A 4 -35.62 -17.89 -20.57
CA ALA A 4 -35.78 -17.62 -19.15
C ALA A 4 -34.90 -16.41 -18.81
N ILE A 5 -35.53 -15.29 -18.45
CA ILE A 5 -34.82 -14.06 -18.07
C ILE A 5 -33.98 -14.38 -16.83
N THR A 6 -32.66 -14.30 -16.96
CA THR A 6 -31.74 -14.62 -15.87
C THR A 6 -31.51 -13.42 -14.96
N ARG A 7 -30.98 -13.66 -13.75
CA ARG A 7 -30.64 -12.56 -12.82
C ARG A 7 -29.48 -11.72 -13.35
N GLU A 8 -28.56 -12.37 -14.06
CA GLU A 8 -27.47 -11.74 -14.78
C GLU A 8 -27.97 -10.78 -15.85
N ASP A 9 -28.98 -11.16 -16.64
CA ASP A 9 -29.57 -10.29 -17.67
C ASP A 9 -30.21 -9.04 -17.04
N MET A 10 -30.94 -9.19 -15.94
CA MET A 10 -31.52 -8.05 -15.22
C MET A 10 -30.44 -7.14 -14.62
N GLY A 11 -29.34 -7.72 -14.13
CA GLY A 11 -28.20 -6.97 -13.60
C GLY A 11 -27.51 -6.10 -14.66
N ILE A 12 -27.32 -6.64 -15.87
CA ILE A 12 -26.75 -5.90 -17.01
C ILE A 12 -27.66 -4.72 -17.39
N ARG A 13 -28.96 -4.95 -17.54
CA ARG A 13 -29.92 -3.89 -17.90
C ARG A 13 -30.04 -2.81 -16.84
N LEU A 14 -29.89 -3.16 -15.57
CA LEU A 14 -29.83 -2.20 -14.48
C LEU A 14 -28.59 -1.28 -14.59
N VAL A 15 -27.44 -1.84 -15.00
CA VAL A 15 -26.22 -1.05 -15.26
C VAL A 15 -26.42 -0.10 -16.43
N GLU A 16 -27.05 -0.59 -17.51
CA GLU A 16 -27.35 0.21 -18.71
C GLU A 16 -28.25 1.40 -18.34
N GLU A 17 -29.35 1.17 -17.64
CA GLU A 17 -30.27 2.24 -17.23
C GLU A 17 -29.63 3.23 -16.25
N ARG A 18 -28.87 2.74 -15.27
CA ARG A 18 -28.14 3.61 -14.35
C ARG A 18 -27.14 4.52 -15.09
N THR A 19 -26.43 3.94 -16.06
CA THR A 19 -25.42 4.67 -16.85
C THR A 19 -26.08 5.63 -17.84
N ARG A 20 -27.21 5.25 -18.43
CA ARG A 20 -28.04 6.12 -19.30
C ARG A 20 -28.46 7.40 -18.58
N LEU A 21 -28.80 7.30 -17.30
CA LEU A 21 -29.19 8.43 -16.45
C LEU A 21 -28.00 9.17 -15.82
N GLY A 22 -26.76 8.73 -16.08
CA GLY A 22 -25.54 9.39 -15.61
C GLY A 22 -25.21 9.15 -14.13
N TYR A 23 -25.85 8.20 -13.45
CA TYR A 23 -25.58 7.93 -12.05
C TYR A 23 -24.34 7.05 -11.86
N SER A 24 -23.48 7.44 -10.90
CA SER A 24 -22.42 6.55 -10.39
C SER A 24 -23.03 5.45 -9.52
N GLN A 25 -22.37 4.29 -9.45
CA GLN A 25 -22.82 3.14 -8.63
C GLN A 25 -23.00 3.54 -7.15
N ALA A 26 -22.11 4.36 -6.60
CA ALA A 26 -22.19 4.80 -5.21
C ALA A 26 -23.38 5.75 -4.97
N ASN A 27 -23.60 6.71 -5.88
CA ASN A 27 -24.71 7.66 -5.77
C ASN A 27 -26.06 6.96 -5.94
N PHE A 28 -26.16 6.08 -6.95
CA PHE A 28 -27.38 5.32 -7.21
C PHE A 28 -27.76 4.41 -6.03
N ALA A 29 -26.78 3.75 -5.40
CA ALA A 29 -27.02 2.94 -4.21
C ALA A 29 -27.57 3.78 -3.05
N HIS A 30 -27.00 4.98 -2.82
CA HIS A 30 -27.45 5.89 -1.80
C HIS A 30 -28.90 6.37 -2.05
N GLN A 31 -29.22 6.79 -3.27
CA GLN A 31 -30.57 7.26 -3.63
C GLN A 31 -31.64 6.16 -3.60
N THR A 32 -31.25 4.91 -3.81
CA THR A 32 -32.14 3.74 -3.73
C THR A 32 -32.14 3.06 -2.36
N GLU A 33 -31.48 3.68 -1.36
CA GLU A 33 -31.40 3.21 0.03
C GLU A 33 -30.81 1.80 0.18
N VAL A 34 -29.91 1.41 -0.72
CA VAL A 34 -29.19 0.13 -0.63
C VAL A 34 -27.71 0.35 -0.40
N ASN A 35 -27.05 -0.62 0.24
CA ASN A 35 -25.60 -0.61 0.33
C ASN A 35 -25.00 -0.73 -1.08
N ARG A 36 -23.91 0.00 -1.34
CA ARG A 36 -23.14 -0.10 -2.58
C ARG A 36 -22.77 -1.54 -2.93
N GLU A 37 -22.41 -2.36 -1.93
CA GLU A 37 -22.08 -3.77 -2.17
C GLU A 37 -23.31 -4.58 -2.61
N THR A 38 -24.49 -4.28 -2.05
CA THR A 38 -25.76 -4.89 -2.47
C THR A 38 -26.09 -4.53 -3.91
N LEU A 39 -25.95 -3.26 -4.29
CA LEU A 39 -26.14 -2.83 -5.68
C LEU A 39 -25.14 -3.54 -6.61
N ARG A 40 -23.86 -3.63 -6.22
CA ARG A 40 -22.84 -4.34 -7.01
C ARG A 40 -23.20 -5.81 -7.23
N LEU A 41 -23.73 -6.50 -6.22
CA LEU A 41 -24.15 -7.90 -6.33
C LEU A 41 -25.40 -8.07 -7.20
N ASN A 42 -26.33 -7.13 -7.15
CA ASN A 42 -27.51 -7.09 -8.02
C ASN A 42 -27.10 -6.88 -9.49
N GLU A 43 -26.22 -5.92 -9.76
CA GLU A 43 -25.68 -5.66 -11.11
C GLU A 43 -24.89 -6.85 -11.67
N LEU A 44 -24.28 -7.67 -10.80
CA LEU A 44 -23.57 -8.90 -11.19
C LEU A 44 -24.50 -10.13 -11.29
N GLY A 45 -25.80 -9.98 -11.01
CA GLY A 45 -26.77 -11.10 -10.98
C GLY A 45 -26.58 -12.08 -9.82
N ARG A 46 -25.67 -11.79 -8.88
CA ARG A 46 -25.38 -12.64 -7.71
C ARG A 46 -26.43 -12.53 -6.61
N SER A 47 -27.17 -11.43 -6.60
CA SER A 47 -28.29 -11.19 -5.69
C SER A 47 -29.54 -10.82 -6.49
N GLY A 48 -30.71 -11.18 -5.96
CA GLY A 48 -31.99 -10.79 -6.54
C GLY A 48 -32.29 -9.32 -6.30
N ILE A 49 -32.97 -8.68 -7.25
CA ILE A 49 -33.41 -7.29 -7.14
C ILE A 49 -34.78 -7.26 -6.46
N SER A 50 -34.93 -6.49 -5.37
CA SER A 50 -36.21 -6.37 -4.67
C SER A 50 -37.18 -5.43 -5.39
N ALA A 51 -38.48 -5.70 -5.28
CA ALA A 51 -39.51 -4.83 -5.85
C ALA A 51 -39.46 -3.41 -5.25
N GLU A 52 -39.12 -3.27 -3.96
CA GLU A 52 -38.93 -1.97 -3.31
C GLU A 52 -37.78 -1.17 -3.95
N PHE A 53 -36.66 -1.83 -4.24
CA PHE A 53 -35.53 -1.20 -4.93
C PHE A 53 -35.93 -0.73 -6.33
N LEU A 54 -36.66 -1.56 -7.08
CA LEU A 54 -37.15 -1.19 -8.41
C LEU A 54 -38.14 0.00 -8.35
N GLY A 55 -39.00 0.05 -7.33
CA GLY A 55 -39.89 1.19 -7.10
C GLY A 55 -39.12 2.49 -6.87
N ARG A 56 -38.07 2.47 -6.04
CA ARG A 56 -37.20 3.64 -5.83
C ARG A 56 -36.41 4.00 -7.08
N ALA A 57 -35.88 3.00 -7.80
CA ALA A 57 -35.17 3.23 -9.05
C ALA A 57 -36.07 3.88 -10.12
N ALA A 58 -37.34 3.46 -10.21
CA ALA A 58 -38.31 4.06 -11.13
C ALA A 58 -38.52 5.56 -10.87
N GLN A 59 -38.54 5.98 -9.59
CA GLN A 59 -38.63 7.41 -9.23
C GLN A 59 -37.41 8.21 -9.70
N LEU A 60 -36.25 7.57 -9.87
CA LEU A 60 -35.04 8.17 -10.41
C LEU A 60 -35.00 8.18 -11.94
N GLY A 61 -36.06 7.71 -12.60
CA GLY A 61 -36.20 7.67 -14.06
C GLY A 61 -35.70 6.38 -14.73
N VAL A 62 -35.44 5.32 -13.94
CA VAL A 62 -35.02 4.02 -14.45
C VAL A 62 -36.20 3.26 -15.05
N ASP A 63 -36.01 2.69 -16.23
CA ASP A 63 -36.99 1.85 -16.88
C ASP A 63 -37.04 0.45 -16.26
N VAL A 64 -37.91 0.27 -15.27
CA VAL A 64 -38.13 -1.02 -14.62
C VAL A 64 -38.67 -2.07 -15.60
N GLN A 65 -39.48 -1.66 -16.58
CA GLN A 65 -39.99 -2.57 -17.61
C GLN A 65 -38.82 -3.11 -18.44
N TYR A 66 -37.88 -2.26 -18.84
CA TYR A 66 -36.69 -2.68 -19.56
C TYR A 66 -35.85 -3.66 -18.73
N ILE A 67 -35.60 -3.38 -17.46
CA ILE A 67 -34.82 -4.27 -16.58
C ILE A 67 -35.45 -5.66 -16.55
N ILE A 68 -36.75 -5.75 -16.31
CA ILE A 68 -37.45 -7.03 -16.13
C ILE A 68 -37.66 -7.74 -17.47
N THR A 69 -38.09 -7.02 -18.52
CA THR A 69 -38.59 -7.64 -19.76
C THR A 69 -37.61 -7.55 -20.94
N GLY A 70 -36.63 -6.66 -20.87
CA GLY A 70 -35.71 -6.36 -21.98
C GLY A 70 -36.31 -5.45 -23.05
N ILE A 71 -37.53 -4.96 -22.84
CA ILE A 71 -38.25 -4.09 -23.76
C ILE A 71 -38.45 -2.74 -23.09
N HIS A 72 -38.02 -1.67 -23.73
CA HIS A 72 -38.22 -0.32 -23.22
C HIS A 72 -39.70 0.06 -23.19
N SER A 73 -40.09 0.80 -22.15
CA SER A 73 -41.42 1.37 -22.03
C SER A 73 -41.62 2.52 -23.04
N LYS A 74 -42.79 2.55 -23.68
CA LYS A 74 -43.14 3.59 -24.67
C LYS A 74 -43.16 5.01 -24.08
N ASN A 75 -43.34 5.12 -22.76
CA ASN A 75 -43.40 6.40 -22.04
C ASN A 75 -42.07 7.17 -22.03
N ILE A 76 -40.95 6.54 -22.42
CA ILE A 76 -39.63 7.19 -22.49
C ILE A 76 -39.47 8.01 -23.78
N GLU A 77 -40.17 7.66 -24.86
CA GLU A 77 -40.08 8.41 -26.13
C GLU A 77 -40.67 9.82 -25.99
N GLU A 78 -41.66 10.02 -25.11
CA GLU A 78 -42.27 11.34 -24.86
C GLU A 78 -41.40 12.26 -23.98
N PHE A 79 -40.53 11.71 -23.14
CA PHE A 79 -39.66 12.49 -22.24
C PHE A 79 -38.40 13.07 -22.91
N ASN A 80 -38.08 12.65 -24.13
CA ASN A 80 -36.90 13.11 -24.89
C ASN A 80 -37.15 14.33 -25.79
N SER A 81 -38.35 14.93 -25.76
CA SER A 81 -38.60 16.22 -26.42
C SER A 81 -38.15 17.38 -25.50
N PRO A 82 -37.31 18.33 -25.95
CA PRO A 82 -36.80 19.41 -25.11
C PRO A 82 -37.91 20.45 -24.88
N SER A 83 -38.78 20.18 -23.92
CA SER A 83 -39.80 21.12 -23.47
C SER A 83 -39.25 21.92 -22.30
N ASN A 84 -38.49 22.98 -22.61
CA ASN A 84 -38.33 24.10 -21.68
C ASN A 84 -39.69 24.78 -21.49
N LYS A 85 -40.51 24.25 -20.59
CA LYS A 85 -41.64 24.96 -19.98
C LYS A 85 -41.50 24.84 -18.47
N ILE A 86 -40.76 25.78 -17.90
CA ILE A 86 -40.83 26.06 -16.46
C ILE A 86 -42.07 26.93 -16.29
N GLU A 87 -43.21 26.29 -16.07
CA GLU A 87 -44.37 26.95 -15.48
C GLU A 87 -44.20 26.91 -13.97
N GLY A 88 -44.21 28.10 -13.36
CA GLY A 88 -43.70 28.33 -12.02
C GLY A 88 -44.39 27.54 -10.92
N ASN A 89 -43.59 26.88 -10.11
CA ASN A 89 -43.88 26.74 -8.68
C ASN A 89 -42.57 26.95 -7.90
N SER A 90 -42.63 27.86 -6.95
CA SER A 90 -41.49 28.50 -6.29
C SER A 90 -40.83 27.60 -5.25
N ASN A 91 -40.20 26.49 -5.65
CA ASN A 91 -39.38 25.65 -4.76
C ASN A 91 -38.28 24.92 -5.55
N ASN A 92 -37.29 25.68 -6.06
CA ASN A 92 -36.14 25.06 -6.72
C ASN A 92 -35.11 24.62 -5.66
N VAL A 93 -35.23 23.37 -5.20
CA VAL A 93 -34.27 22.76 -4.28
C VAL A 93 -33.17 22.07 -5.08
N ILE A 94 -31.99 22.67 -5.12
CA ILE A 94 -30.79 22.07 -5.71
C ILE A 94 -30.19 21.14 -4.67
N TYR A 95 -30.29 19.82 -4.89
CA TYR A 95 -29.68 18.80 -4.03
C TYR A 95 -28.18 18.66 -4.36
N GLY A 96 -27.33 19.11 -3.45
CA GLY A 96 -25.90 18.77 -3.45
C GLY A 96 -25.60 17.63 -2.47
N ASP A 97 -24.46 16.96 -2.65
CA ASP A 97 -23.97 15.78 -1.89
C ASP A 97 -23.93 15.97 -0.35
N ASN A 98 -24.10 17.20 0.15
CA ASN A 98 -24.01 17.55 1.57
C ASN A 98 -25.25 18.28 2.17
N GLY A 99 -26.39 18.36 1.47
CA GLY A 99 -27.66 18.87 2.04
C GLY A 99 -28.40 19.94 1.21
N ILE A 100 -29.60 20.33 1.70
CA ILE A 100 -30.53 21.30 1.07
C ILE A 100 -30.02 22.74 1.26
N ILE A 101 -29.70 23.43 0.16
CA ILE A 101 -29.24 24.82 0.17
C ILE A 101 -30.40 25.74 -0.25
N ASN A 102 -30.95 26.51 0.69
CA ASN A 102 -32.00 27.48 0.40
C ASN A 102 -31.39 28.74 -0.23
N SER A 103 -31.81 29.05 -1.46
CA SER A 103 -31.77 30.34 -2.16
C SER A 103 -30.73 31.37 -1.67
N GLY A 104 -29.45 31.10 -1.90
CA GLY A 104 -28.36 32.07 -1.76
C GLY A 104 -27.39 31.88 -2.92
N THR A 105 -26.89 32.97 -3.51
CA THR A 105 -25.97 32.95 -4.67
C THR A 105 -24.79 32.00 -4.41
N ILE A 106 -24.75 30.87 -5.13
CA ILE A 106 -23.68 29.88 -5.03
C ILE A 106 -22.46 30.43 -5.78
N ASN A 107 -21.58 31.12 -5.07
CA ASN A 107 -20.24 31.42 -5.58
C ASN A 107 -19.44 30.11 -5.56
N ASN A 108 -19.45 29.37 -6.66
CA ASN A 108 -18.65 28.16 -6.85
C ASN A 108 -17.17 28.55 -7.06
N ILE A 109 -16.49 28.91 -5.97
CA ILE A 109 -15.06 29.25 -5.99
C ILE A 109 -14.27 27.95 -6.17
N LYS A 110 -13.94 27.60 -7.42
CA LYS A 110 -12.94 26.56 -7.72
C LYS A 110 -11.54 27.10 -7.38
N THR A 111 -11.14 27.03 -6.12
CA THR A 111 -9.74 27.26 -5.77
C THR A 111 -8.94 26.00 -6.07
N GLU A 112 -8.07 26.04 -7.09
CA GLU A 112 -7.05 25.02 -7.28
C GLU A 112 -6.14 24.98 -6.05
N LYS A 113 -5.89 23.79 -5.49
CA LYS A 113 -5.01 23.64 -4.32
C LYS A 113 -3.56 23.91 -4.73
N TYR A 114 -3.16 25.17 -4.72
CA TYR A 114 -1.79 25.59 -4.96
C TYR A 114 -0.93 25.25 -3.74
N THR A 115 -0.23 24.12 -3.80
CA THR A 115 0.75 23.73 -2.77
C THR A 115 2.15 24.07 -3.26
N THR A 116 2.74 25.15 -2.74
CA THR A 116 4.15 25.46 -2.96
C THR A 116 5.02 24.50 -2.16
N LYS A 117 5.64 23.52 -2.83
CA LYS A 117 6.70 22.72 -2.20
C LYS A 117 7.98 23.54 -2.21
N THR A 118 8.37 24.09 -1.07
CA THR A 118 9.70 24.69 -0.89
C THR A 118 10.73 23.58 -1.09
N LYS A 119 11.37 23.54 -2.26
CA LYS A 119 12.46 22.61 -2.54
C LYS A 119 13.70 23.16 -1.85
N ALA A 120 14.08 22.55 -0.73
CA ALA A 120 15.38 22.83 -0.12
C ALA A 120 16.48 22.54 -1.15
N ILE A 121 17.35 23.52 -1.37
CA ILE A 121 18.53 23.37 -2.22
C ILE A 121 19.48 22.41 -1.51
N VAL A 122 19.86 21.33 -2.18
CA VAL A 122 20.84 20.37 -1.66
C VAL A 122 22.19 20.81 -2.18
N GLU A 123 23.07 21.21 -1.28
CA GLU A 123 24.49 21.48 -1.56
C GLU A 123 25.32 20.23 -1.23
N PRO A 124 25.65 19.39 -2.23
CA PRO A 124 26.37 18.14 -2.00
C PRO A 124 27.85 18.41 -1.73
N ASN A 125 28.48 17.58 -0.89
CA ASN A 125 29.93 17.57 -0.59
C ASN A 125 30.49 18.73 0.25
N GLU A 126 29.76 19.83 0.44
CA GLU A 126 30.17 20.91 1.34
C GLU A 126 29.46 20.83 2.69
N ILE A 127 28.13 20.80 2.68
CA ILE A 127 27.30 20.76 3.90
C ILE A 127 26.60 19.41 4.03
N HIS A 128 26.13 18.85 2.91
CA HIS A 128 25.34 17.62 2.89
C HIS A 128 26.11 16.41 2.36
N ILE A 129 25.57 15.22 2.65
CA ILE A 129 26.08 13.94 2.18
C ILE A 129 26.37 13.96 0.67
N SER A 130 27.46 13.30 0.28
CA SER A 130 27.81 13.07 -1.12
C SER A 130 26.79 12.19 -1.82
N GLU A 131 26.71 12.27 -3.16
CA GLU A 131 25.82 11.40 -3.94
C GLU A 131 26.18 9.90 -3.76
N GLU A 132 27.47 9.58 -3.61
CA GLU A 132 27.93 8.22 -3.32
C GLU A 132 27.36 7.69 -1.99
N THR A 133 27.47 8.50 -0.94
CA THR A 133 26.93 8.12 0.37
C THR A 133 25.41 8.07 0.37
N ALA A 134 24.74 8.97 -0.38
CA ALA A 134 23.30 8.92 -0.62
C ALA A 134 22.87 7.60 -1.28
N ARG A 135 23.63 7.12 -2.27
CA ARG A 135 23.39 5.83 -2.93
C ARG A 135 23.59 4.65 -1.97
N ALA A 136 24.66 4.67 -1.17
CA ALA A 136 24.88 3.65 -0.15
C ALA A 136 23.73 3.57 0.87
N LEU A 137 23.14 4.72 1.25
CA LEU A 137 21.95 4.74 2.10
C LEU A 137 20.73 4.14 1.40
N GLN A 138 20.53 4.41 0.11
CA GLN A 138 19.45 3.81 -0.68
C GLN A 138 19.57 2.28 -0.73
N ASP A 139 20.78 1.76 -0.98
CA ASP A 139 21.02 0.31 -1.03
C ASP A 139 20.74 -0.36 0.32
N LEU A 140 21.17 0.27 1.42
CA LEU A 140 20.88 -0.21 2.78
C LEU A 140 19.38 -0.19 3.10
N VAL A 141 18.66 0.85 2.67
CA VAL A 141 17.21 0.95 2.87
C VAL A 141 16.48 -0.12 2.05
N LYS A 142 16.89 -0.34 0.80
CA LYS A 142 16.36 -1.42 -0.05
C LYS A 142 16.56 -2.78 0.60
N GLU A 143 17.76 -3.08 1.09
CA GLU A 143 18.02 -4.33 1.81
C GLU A 143 17.13 -4.49 3.06
N ILE A 144 16.89 -3.40 3.81
CA ILE A 144 15.99 -3.44 4.98
C ILE A 144 14.56 -3.79 4.54
N VAL A 145 14.02 -3.15 3.51
CA VAL A 145 12.64 -3.38 3.06
C VAL A 145 12.48 -4.83 2.57
N GLU A 146 13.41 -5.32 1.74
CA GLU A 146 13.40 -6.71 1.28
C GLU A 146 13.47 -7.73 2.43
N LEU A 147 14.25 -7.42 3.47
CA LEU A 147 14.33 -8.26 4.67
C LEU A 147 13.07 -8.16 5.55
N GLU A 148 12.50 -6.96 5.71
CA GLU A 148 11.25 -6.75 6.44
C GLU A 148 10.11 -7.55 5.80
N GLU A 149 9.96 -7.49 4.48
CA GLU A 149 8.97 -8.25 3.70
C GLU A 149 9.09 -9.76 3.92
N LYS A 150 10.32 -10.28 3.90
CA LYS A 150 10.57 -11.71 4.12
C LYS A 150 10.34 -12.11 5.57
N VAL A 151 10.76 -11.30 6.53
CA VAL A 151 10.86 -11.73 7.94
C VAL A 151 9.58 -11.43 8.72
N LYS A 152 9.01 -10.23 8.58
CA LYS A 152 7.92 -9.70 9.41
C LYS A 152 6.56 -9.92 8.77
N LYS A 153 5.52 -10.01 9.61
CA LYS A 153 4.12 -10.09 9.15
C LYS A 153 3.63 -8.74 8.63
N SER A 154 4.06 -7.65 9.28
CA SER A 154 3.74 -6.27 8.93
C SER A 154 5.04 -5.55 8.54
N PRO A 155 5.48 -5.66 7.28
CA PRO A 155 6.74 -5.09 6.84
C PRO A 155 6.67 -3.56 6.80
N LYS A 156 7.83 -2.92 6.97
CA LYS A 156 7.94 -1.47 6.78
C LYS A 156 8.18 -1.12 5.32
N SER A 157 7.43 -0.15 4.83
CA SER A 157 7.65 0.43 3.50
C SER A 157 8.92 1.28 3.47
N TYR A 158 9.42 1.55 2.25
CA TYR A 158 10.51 2.50 2.02
C TYR A 158 10.30 3.83 2.75
N GLN A 159 9.09 4.40 2.66
CA GLN A 159 8.75 5.66 3.32
C GLN A 159 8.88 5.56 4.85
N ALA A 160 8.47 4.45 5.45
CA ALA A 160 8.58 4.26 6.90
C ALA A 160 10.05 4.14 7.35
N VAL A 161 10.90 3.46 6.55
CA VAL A 161 12.34 3.36 6.83
C VAL A 161 13.01 4.74 6.70
N TRP A 162 12.71 5.49 5.62
CA TRP A 162 13.23 6.85 5.43
C TRP A 162 12.78 7.80 6.53
N SER A 163 11.49 7.78 6.91
CA SER A 163 10.97 8.58 8.02
C SER A 163 11.73 8.28 9.32
N SER A 164 12.00 7.01 9.60
CA SER A 164 12.76 6.60 10.77
C SER A 164 14.23 7.06 10.73
N LEU A 165 14.88 6.98 9.56
CA LEU A 165 16.26 7.46 9.38
C LEU A 165 16.36 8.97 9.53
N ASN A 166 15.48 9.71 8.85
CA ASN A 166 15.41 11.17 8.87
C ASN A 166 15.23 11.67 10.30
N LYS A 167 14.32 11.05 11.06
CA LYS A 167 14.13 11.31 12.48
C LYS A 167 15.39 11.02 13.32
N HIS A 168 16.10 9.92 13.04
CA HIS A 168 17.32 9.56 13.76
C HIS A 168 18.49 10.54 13.50
N CYS A 169 18.54 11.12 12.30
CA CYS A 169 19.54 12.13 11.93
C CYS A 169 19.11 13.57 12.28
N GLY A 170 17.83 13.78 12.59
CA GLY A 170 17.25 15.09 12.89
C GLY A 170 17.11 15.98 11.66
N VAL A 171 16.75 15.41 10.51
CA VAL A 171 16.66 16.11 9.22
C VAL A 171 15.32 15.85 8.55
N ALA A 172 14.89 16.74 7.65
CA ALA A 172 13.64 16.57 6.92
C ALA A 172 13.72 15.47 5.85
N THR A 173 14.85 15.40 5.14
CA THR A 173 15.12 14.38 4.11
C THR A 173 16.55 13.87 4.23
N TYR A 174 16.79 12.63 3.80
CA TYR A 174 18.10 12.01 3.90
C TYR A 174 19.18 12.75 3.10
N ARG A 175 18.79 13.44 2.03
CA ARG A 175 19.70 14.31 1.25
C ARG A 175 20.20 15.52 2.01
N LEU A 176 19.54 15.91 3.10
CA LEU A 176 19.96 17.00 3.98
C LEU A 176 20.74 16.48 5.20
N ILE A 177 21.18 15.21 5.21
CA ILE A 177 22.05 14.70 6.27
C ILE A 177 23.40 15.45 6.17
N PRO A 178 23.88 16.07 7.26
CA PRO A 178 25.23 16.65 7.30
C PRO A 178 26.29 15.58 7.12
N VAL A 179 27.41 15.92 6.48
CA VAL A 179 28.53 14.98 6.22
C VAL A 179 29.03 14.31 7.51
N GLU A 180 29.10 15.05 8.62
CA GLU A 180 29.49 14.54 9.94
C GLU A 180 28.59 13.42 10.46
N LYS A 181 27.30 13.46 10.10
CA LYS A 181 26.30 12.47 10.55
C LYS A 181 26.22 11.24 9.64
N THR A 182 27.02 11.16 8.58
CA THR A 182 27.04 10.02 7.65
C THR A 182 27.31 8.69 8.36
N SER A 183 28.37 8.64 9.18
CA SER A 183 28.73 7.44 9.96
C SER A 183 27.61 6.99 10.89
N LYS A 184 26.91 7.95 11.49
CA LYS A 184 25.75 7.70 12.37
C LYS A 184 24.58 7.09 11.58
N ALA A 185 24.29 7.62 10.39
CA ALA A 185 23.23 7.15 9.51
C ALA A 185 23.48 5.71 9.03
N ILE A 186 24.68 5.43 8.50
CA ILE A 186 25.08 4.11 8.02
C ILE A 186 25.03 3.08 9.17
N THR A 187 25.57 3.44 10.33
CA THR A 187 25.57 2.55 11.51
C THR A 187 24.15 2.21 11.95
N TYR A 188 23.23 3.17 11.91
CA TYR A 188 21.83 2.95 12.26
C TYR A 188 21.16 1.92 11.34
N LEU A 189 21.29 2.10 10.02
CA LEU A 189 20.70 1.17 9.04
C LEU A 189 21.33 -0.24 9.14
N ARG A 190 22.66 -0.33 9.28
CA ARG A 190 23.35 -1.61 9.47
C ARG A 190 22.90 -2.33 10.74
N LYS A 191 22.71 -1.60 11.85
CA LYS A 191 22.14 -2.17 13.09
C LYS A 191 20.72 -2.68 12.86
N TRP A 192 19.93 -2.03 12.01
CA TRP A 192 18.60 -2.52 11.64
C TRP A 192 18.65 -3.85 10.90
N ILE A 193 19.48 -3.93 9.85
CA ILE A 193 19.72 -5.17 9.10
C ILE A 193 20.20 -6.29 10.04
N GLY A 194 21.13 -5.98 10.96
CA GLY A 194 21.62 -6.91 11.96
C GLY A 194 20.52 -7.47 12.87
N ARG A 195 19.58 -6.61 13.33
CA ARG A 195 18.43 -7.03 14.15
C ARG A 195 17.45 -7.91 13.36
N LEU A 196 17.16 -7.56 12.11
CA LEU A 196 16.26 -8.33 11.25
C LEU A 196 16.85 -9.71 10.92
N SER A 197 18.10 -9.74 10.47
CA SER A 197 18.82 -10.98 10.12
C SER A 197 19.09 -11.88 11.32
N SER A 198 19.12 -11.34 12.55
CA SER A 198 19.30 -12.13 13.78
C SER A 198 17.99 -12.58 14.42
N SER A 199 16.84 -12.27 13.83
CA SER A 199 15.56 -12.72 14.35
C SER A 199 15.38 -14.24 14.16
N LYS A 200 14.67 -14.89 15.09
CA LYS A 200 14.47 -16.35 15.09
C LYS A 200 13.84 -16.90 13.81
N SER A 201 13.00 -16.10 13.15
CA SER A 201 12.34 -16.47 11.90
C SER A 201 13.20 -16.22 10.66
N ALA A 202 14.31 -15.48 10.76
CA ALA A 202 15.12 -15.11 9.61
C ALA A 202 15.71 -16.31 8.86
N PRO A 203 16.33 -17.33 9.51
CA PRO A 203 16.88 -18.47 8.79
C PRO A 203 15.81 -19.21 7.96
N LYS A 204 14.65 -19.46 8.57
CA LYS A 204 13.54 -20.17 7.93
C LYS A 204 12.92 -19.42 6.76
N LYS A 205 12.75 -18.09 6.88
CA LYS A 205 12.05 -17.28 5.87
C LYS A 205 12.95 -16.73 4.76
N VAL A 206 14.21 -16.44 5.07
CA VAL A 206 15.20 -15.92 4.11
C VAL A 206 15.92 -17.06 3.38
N GLY A 207 15.94 -18.26 3.98
CA GLY A 207 16.47 -19.48 3.38
C GLY A 207 17.99 -19.45 3.22
N ASN A 208 18.51 -20.06 2.15
CA ASN A 208 19.95 -20.27 1.95
C ASN A 208 20.76 -18.97 1.93
N THR A 209 20.18 -17.87 1.46
CA THR A 209 20.86 -16.56 1.41
C THR A 209 21.26 -16.05 2.81
N TRP A 210 20.53 -16.45 3.86
CA TRP A 210 20.89 -16.16 5.25
C TRP A 210 22.18 -16.90 5.65
N ARG A 211 22.27 -18.20 5.36
CA ARG A 211 23.46 -19.01 5.67
C ARG A 211 24.68 -18.52 4.90
N SER A 212 24.54 -18.23 3.60
CA SER A 212 25.62 -17.69 2.79
C SER A 212 26.20 -16.38 3.34
N LYS A 213 25.33 -15.45 3.80
CA LYS A 213 25.78 -14.21 4.44
C LYS A 213 26.52 -14.48 5.76
N LYS A 214 26.08 -15.46 6.56
CA LYS A 214 26.74 -15.86 7.81
C LYS A 214 28.10 -16.51 7.56
N TYR A 215 28.19 -17.43 6.60
CA TYR A 215 29.45 -18.04 6.19
C TYR A 215 30.44 -17.00 5.69
N ALA A 216 30.01 -16.09 4.80
CA ALA A 216 30.85 -15.03 4.30
C ALA A 216 31.40 -14.17 5.44
N TYR A 217 30.55 -13.77 6.39
CA TYR A 217 31.00 -13.01 7.56
C TYR A 217 32.01 -13.78 8.40
N ILE A 218 31.73 -15.05 8.73
CA ILE A 218 32.63 -15.87 9.54
C ILE A 218 33.98 -15.97 8.83
N LYS A 219 34.00 -16.44 7.58
CA LYS A 219 35.24 -16.61 6.79
C LYS A 219 36.05 -15.32 6.67
N ILE A 220 35.40 -14.18 6.41
CA ILE A 220 36.10 -12.90 6.28
C ILE A 220 36.74 -12.48 7.62
N ASN A 221 36.03 -12.67 8.74
CA ASN A 221 36.46 -12.17 10.05
C ASN A 221 37.28 -13.18 10.86
N THR A 222 37.46 -14.40 10.38
CA THR A 222 38.33 -15.42 10.97
C THR A 222 39.62 -15.66 10.17
N LYS A 223 39.89 -14.85 9.14
CA LYS A 223 41.20 -14.89 8.46
C LYS A 223 42.30 -14.60 9.49
N GLY A 224 43.23 -15.55 9.66
CA GLY A 224 44.28 -15.50 10.69
C GLY A 224 43.84 -15.94 12.10
N LEU A 225 42.60 -16.41 12.27
CA LEU A 225 42.05 -16.97 13.52
C LEU A 225 41.42 -18.35 13.26
N GLU A 226 41.93 -19.06 12.27
CA GLU A 226 41.35 -20.32 11.78
C GLU A 226 41.51 -21.44 12.82
N ASP A 227 42.63 -21.47 13.54
CA ASP A 227 42.88 -22.41 14.63
C ASP A 227 41.86 -22.24 15.75
N TRP A 228 41.64 -20.99 16.18
CA TRP A 228 40.64 -20.66 17.20
C TRP A 228 39.22 -21.05 16.75
N LEU A 229 38.87 -20.81 15.49
CA LEU A 229 37.55 -21.19 14.96
C LEU A 229 37.38 -22.70 14.99
N SER A 230 38.39 -23.44 14.53
CA SER A 230 38.38 -24.91 14.47
C SER A 230 38.27 -25.52 15.87
N GLU A 231 39.06 -25.02 16.83
CA GLU A 231 38.98 -25.41 18.24
C GLU A 231 37.62 -25.08 18.84
N HIS A 232 37.05 -23.91 18.53
CA HIS A 232 35.73 -23.51 19.01
C HIS A 232 34.61 -24.40 18.47
N LEU A 233 34.68 -24.80 17.20
CA LEU A 233 33.71 -25.68 16.57
C LEU A 233 33.80 -27.10 17.14
N GLN A 234 35.01 -27.61 17.30
CA GLN A 234 35.24 -28.94 17.85
C GLN A 234 34.82 -29.02 19.32
N SER A 235 35.21 -28.05 20.15
CA SER A 235 34.90 -28.06 21.59
C SER A 235 33.42 -27.87 21.91
N LYS A 236 32.71 -26.99 21.18
CA LYS A 236 31.30 -26.69 21.48
C LYS A 236 30.28 -27.56 20.75
N TYR A 237 30.62 -28.01 19.54
CA TYR A 237 29.67 -28.66 18.65
C TYR A 237 30.17 -29.98 18.09
N ALA A 238 31.44 -30.35 18.35
CA ALA A 238 32.07 -31.57 17.82
C ALA A 238 31.98 -31.68 16.28
N VAL A 239 32.06 -30.55 15.58
CA VAL A 239 32.04 -30.48 14.10
C VAL A 239 33.35 -29.92 13.56
N GLY A 240 33.75 -30.42 12.39
CA GLY A 240 34.96 -29.94 11.70
C GLY A 240 34.73 -28.70 10.83
N SER A 241 33.48 -28.41 10.46
CA SER A 241 33.15 -27.33 9.53
C SER A 241 31.91 -26.55 9.93
N ILE A 242 31.91 -25.25 9.61
CA ILE A 242 30.74 -24.38 9.75
C ILE A 242 29.54 -24.83 8.89
N THR A 243 29.76 -25.65 7.86
CA THR A 243 28.71 -26.16 6.97
C THR A 243 27.81 -27.19 7.66
N GLU A 244 28.32 -27.88 8.68
CA GLU A 244 27.62 -28.95 9.41
C GLU A 244 26.71 -28.41 10.52
N LEU A 245 26.80 -27.10 10.82
CA LEU A 245 26.04 -26.49 11.91
C LEU A 245 24.54 -26.35 11.58
N SER A 246 23.66 -26.54 12.56
CA SER A 246 22.26 -26.11 12.41
C SER A 246 22.15 -24.58 12.35
N ASP A 247 21.01 -24.04 11.91
CA ASP A 247 20.81 -22.58 11.81
C ASP A 247 21.04 -21.86 13.15
N ASP A 248 20.57 -22.44 14.26
CA ASP A 248 20.74 -21.87 15.59
C ASP A 248 22.21 -21.91 16.04
N GLN A 249 22.93 -23.00 15.75
CA GLN A 249 24.35 -23.08 16.09
C GLN A 249 25.19 -22.15 15.22
N LEU A 250 24.88 -22.03 13.92
CA LEU A 250 25.53 -21.08 13.02
C LEU A 250 25.35 -19.64 13.50
N GLN A 251 24.16 -19.28 13.98
CA GLN A 251 23.91 -17.96 14.55
C GLN A 251 24.73 -17.72 15.83
N LYS A 252 24.88 -18.71 16.72
CA LYS A 252 25.74 -18.60 17.91
C LYS A 252 27.21 -18.46 17.55
N VAL A 253 27.72 -19.27 16.62
CA VAL A 253 29.11 -19.16 16.13
C VAL A 253 29.35 -17.78 15.53
N TYR A 254 28.42 -17.27 14.71
CA TYR A 254 28.48 -15.91 14.19
C TYR A 254 28.62 -14.85 15.31
N GLN A 255 27.88 -14.98 16.41
CA GLN A 255 27.97 -14.07 17.56
C GLN A 255 29.29 -14.21 18.31
N SER A 256 29.80 -15.43 18.49
CA SER A 256 31.13 -15.68 19.08
C SER A 256 32.23 -15.01 18.26
N VAL A 257 32.21 -15.17 16.93
CA VAL A 257 33.18 -14.55 16.01
C VAL A 257 33.10 -13.02 16.09
N ALA A 258 31.89 -12.46 16.08
CA ALA A 258 31.70 -11.00 16.20
C ALA A 258 32.26 -10.46 17.54
N THR A 259 32.12 -11.22 18.62
CA THR A 259 32.65 -10.87 19.94
C THR A 259 34.17 -10.96 19.98
N LYS A 260 34.75 -12.04 19.45
CA LYS A 260 36.20 -12.23 19.33
C LYS A 260 36.85 -11.15 18.48
N LYS A 261 36.24 -10.77 17.36
CA LYS A 261 36.70 -9.64 16.54
C LYS A 261 36.75 -8.35 17.36
N ARG A 262 35.70 -8.05 18.12
CA ARG A 262 35.63 -6.84 18.95
C ARG A 262 36.69 -6.85 20.06
N SER A 263 37.04 -8.01 20.63
CA SER A 263 38.10 -8.09 21.64
C SER A 263 39.50 -7.87 21.07
N ILE A 264 39.73 -8.19 19.80
CA ILE A 264 41.03 -7.98 19.13
C ILE A 264 41.19 -6.53 18.67
N GLN A 265 40.08 -5.84 18.37
CA GLN A 265 40.09 -4.43 17.95
C GLN A 265 40.15 -3.43 19.12
N LYS A 266 39.99 -3.91 20.36
CA LYS A 266 40.21 -3.12 21.57
C LYS A 266 41.66 -3.17 21.96
#